data_AF-A0A3D1QFM4-F1
#
_entry.id   AF-A0A3D1QFM4-F1
#
_cell.length_a   1.000
_cell.length_b   1.000
_cell.length_c   1.000
_cell.angle_alpha   90.00
_cell.angle_beta   90.00
_cell.angle_gamma   90.00
#
_symmetry.space_group_name_H-M   'P 1'
#
loop_
_entity.id
_entity.type
_entity.pdbx_description
1 polymer ?
#
loop_
_entity_poly.entity_id
_entity_poly.type
_entity_poly.pdbx_seq_one_letter_code
_entity_poly.pdbx_strand_id
1 'polypeptide(L)' 'AGLKNPKRPIGSFVFLGPTGVGKTELARALAEAMFGTEEAVIRLDMSEYMEKHAVSRMIGSPP' A
#
# COMPACT_ATOMS: atom_id res chain seq x y z
N ALA A 1 16.91 -21.48 -0.65
CA ALA A 1 16.79 -20.10 -0.14
C ALA A 1 17.58 -19.18 -1.07
N GLY A 2 16.95 -18.20 -1.74
CA GLY A 2 17.68 -17.36 -2.69
C GLY A 2 16.88 -16.62 -3.78
N LEU A 3 15.55 -16.74 -3.81
CA LEU A 3 14.73 -16.14 -4.89
C LEU A 3 14.27 -14.70 -4.61
N LYS A 4 14.57 -14.13 -3.43
CA LYS A 4 14.13 -12.78 -3.04
C LYS A 4 15.28 -11.79 -3.16
N ASN A 5 15.10 -10.76 -3.98
CA ASN A 5 15.99 -9.60 -3.95
C ASN A 5 15.69 -8.77 -2.69
N PRO A 6 16.65 -8.57 -1.77
CA PRO A 6 16.42 -7.83 -0.53
C PRO A 6 16.10 -6.34 -0.76
N LYS A 7 16.41 -5.79 -1.94
CA LYS A 7 16.10 -4.40 -2.32
C LYS A 7 14.70 -4.24 -2.93
N ARG A 8 13.91 -5.31 -3.06
CA ARG A 8 12.55 -5.25 -3.62
C ARG A 8 11.50 -5.65 -2.58
N PRO A 9 10.27 -5.09 -2.65
CA PRO A 9 9.15 -5.56 -1.85
C PRO A 9 8.87 -7.05 -2.07
N ILE A 10 8.23 -7.70 -1.08
CA ILE A 10 7.85 -9.12 -1.14
C ILE A 10 6.87 -9.38 -2.31
N GLY A 11 5.97 -8.42 -2.57
CA GLY A 11 5.07 -8.41 -3.71
C GLY A 11 4.74 -6.96 -4.10
N SER A 12 4.48 -6.73 -5.38
CA SER A 12 4.01 -5.45 -5.90
C SER A 12 2.81 -5.73 -6.78
N PHE A 13 1.68 -5.16 -6.41
CA PHE A 13 0.38 -5.42 -7.03
C PHE A 13 -0.26 -4.09 -7.45
N VAL A 14 -1.03 -4.13 -8.54
CA VAL A 14 -1.90 -3.03 -8.95
C VAL A 14 -3.29 -3.61 -9.14
N PHE A 15 -4.23 -3.20 -8.29
CA PHE A 15 -5.62 -3.65 -8.36
C PHE A 15 -6.46 -2.66 -9.17
N LEU A 16 -7.02 -3.11 -10.29
CA LEU A 16 -7.87 -2.32 -11.17
C LEU A 16 -9.27 -2.91 -11.21
N GLY A 17 -10.28 -2.04 -11.34
CA GLY A 17 -11.68 -2.45 -11.47
C GLY A 17 -12.64 -1.41 -10.87
N PRO A 18 -13.96 -1.59 -11.03
CA PRO A 18 -14.98 -0.68 -10.49
C PRO A 18 -14.94 -0.56 -8.96
N THR A 19 -15.58 0.46 -8.40
CA THR A 19 -15.75 0.61 -6.95
C THR A 19 -16.60 -0.53 -6.39
N GLY A 20 -16.31 -0.99 -5.18
CA GLY A 20 -17.08 -2.04 -4.50
C GLY A 20 -16.71 -3.49 -4.84
N VAL A 21 -15.85 -3.75 -5.83
CA VAL A 21 -15.44 -5.12 -6.23
C VAL A 21 -14.45 -5.80 -5.27
N GLY A 22 -14.17 -5.22 -4.11
CA GLY A 22 -13.33 -5.86 -3.07
C GLY A 22 -11.82 -5.59 -3.16
N LYS A 23 -11.35 -4.60 -3.94
CA LYS A 23 -9.91 -4.26 -4.03
C LYS A 23 -9.25 -4.01 -2.66
N THR A 24 -9.94 -3.29 -1.78
CA THR A 24 -9.45 -3.00 -0.42
C THR A 24 -9.52 -4.22 0.49
N GLU A 25 -10.56 -5.06 0.35
CA GLU A 25 -10.69 -6.28 1.14
C GLU A 25 -9.59 -7.29 0.81
N LEU A 26 -9.19 -7.39 -0.47
CA LEU A 26 -8.07 -8.23 -0.87
C LEU A 26 -6.76 -7.80 -0.19
N ALA A 27 -6.55 -6.50 0.04
CA ALA A 27 -5.38 -6.00 0.75
C ALA A 27 -5.40 -6.39 2.24
N ARG A 28 -6.57 -6.35 2.90
CA ARG A 28 -6.74 -6.80 4.29
C ARG A 28 -6.55 -8.31 4.43
N ALA A 29 -7.18 -9.10 3.55
CA ALA A 29 -7.01 -10.54 3.52
C ALA A 29 -5.54 -10.95 3.29
N LEU A 30 -4.81 -10.18 2.46
CA LEU A 30 -3.37 -10.40 2.27
C LEU A 30 -2.57 -10.07 3.54
N ALA A 31 -2.94 -9.02 4.27
CA ALA A 31 -2.29 -8.67 5.54
C ALA A 31 -2.52 -9.75 6.60
N GLU A 32 -3.75 -10.24 6.74
CA GLU A 32 -4.08 -11.38 7.60
C GLU A 32 -3.25 -12.62 7.24
N ALA A 33 -3.21 -13.00 5.96
CA ALA A 33 -2.50 -14.18 5.50
C ALA A 33 -0.96 -14.09 5.66
N MET A 34 -0.40 -12.88 5.58
CA MET A 34 1.06 -12.67 5.64
C MET A 34 1.57 -12.31 7.05
N PHE A 35 0.77 -11.62 7.85
CA PHE A 35 1.18 -11.02 9.13
C PHE A 35 0.28 -11.43 10.31
N GLY A 36 -0.81 -12.17 10.08
CA GLY A 36 -1.71 -12.67 11.11
C GLY A 36 -2.64 -11.62 11.72
N THR A 37 -2.77 -10.46 11.07
CA THR A 37 -3.73 -9.42 11.44
C THR A 37 -4.02 -8.51 10.24
N GLU A 38 -5.29 -8.13 10.06
CA GLU A 38 -5.69 -7.09 9.10
C GLU A 38 -5.18 -5.69 9.47
N GLU A 39 -4.81 -5.46 10.74
CA GLU A 39 -4.33 -4.17 11.25
C GLU A 39 -2.93 -3.82 10.75
N ALA A 40 -2.22 -4.77 10.16
CA ALA A 40 -0.94 -4.53 9.50
C ALA A 40 -1.05 -3.68 8.22
N VAL A 41 -2.27 -3.39 7.76
CA VAL A 41 -2.52 -2.51 6.60
C VAL A 41 -2.29 -1.05 6.96
N ILE A 42 -1.27 -0.45 6.34
CA ILE A 42 -1.10 1.02 6.32
C ILE A 42 -1.97 1.58 5.20
N ARG A 43 -2.99 2.37 5.56
CA ARG A 43 -3.91 2.99 4.61
C ARG A 43 -3.44 4.40 4.24
N LEU A 44 -3.26 4.64 2.94
CA LEU A 44 -2.99 5.97 2.38
C LEU A 44 -4.12 6.34 1.41
N ASP A 45 -4.78 7.47 1.64
CA ASP A 45 -5.74 8.02 0.68
C ASP A 45 -4.99 8.88 -0.35
N MET A 46 -4.82 8.34 -1.55
CA MET A 46 -4.09 9.03 -2.62
C MET A 46 -4.78 10.31 -3.11
N SER A 47 -6.07 10.47 -2.83
CA SER A 47 -6.82 11.70 -3.16
C SER A 47 -6.27 12.90 -2.39
N GLU A 48 -5.68 12.67 -1.20
CA GLU A 48 -5.05 13.74 -0.39
C GLU A 48 -3.73 14.24 -0.97
N TYR A 49 -3.15 13.54 -1.96
CA TYR A 49 -1.83 13.82 -2.52
C TYR A 49 -1.86 14.30 -3.97
N MET A 50 -3.03 14.67 -4.50
CA MET A 50 -3.16 15.14 -5.89
C MET A 50 -2.46 16.48 -6.14
N GLU A 51 -2.40 17.35 -5.13
CA GLU A 51 -1.76 18.65 -5.22
C GLU A 51 -0.23 18.53 -5.10
N LYS A 52 0.52 19.29 -5.92
CA LYS A 52 1.99 19.24 -5.96
C LYS A 52 2.63 19.48 -4.59
N HIS A 53 2.02 20.34 -3.77
CA HIS A 53 2.52 20.67 -2.44
C HIS A 53 2.11 19.66 -1.36
N ALA A 54 1.13 18.78 -1.62
CA ALA A 54 0.69 17.77 -0.66
C ALA A 54 1.70 16.62 -0.52
N VAL A 55 2.62 16.45 -1.47
CA VAL A 55 3.70 15.45 -1.42
C VAL A 55 4.55 15.59 -0.15
N SER A 56 4.76 16.82 0.35
CA SER A 56 5.52 17.06 1.60
C SER A 56 4.91 16.37 2.82
N ARG A 57 3.60 16.07 2.82
CA ARG A 57 2.96 15.30 3.89
C ARG A 57 3.43 13.84 3.93
N MET A 58 3.84 13.29 2.78
CA MET A 58 4.34 11.91 2.67
C MET A 58 5.84 11.82 2.96
N ILE A 59 6.63 12.77 2.45
CA ILE A 59 8.10 12.70 2.50
C ILE A 59 8.73 13.57 3.60
N GLY A 60 7.93 14.42 4.25
CA GLY A 60 8.39 15.46 5.18
C GLY A 60 8.70 16.78 4.48
N SER A 61 8.75 17.86 5.27
CA SER A 61 9.22 19.16 4.78
C SER A 61 10.73 19.07 4.45
N PRO A 62 11.19 19.67 3.35
CA PRO A 62 12.62 19.84 3.10
C PRO A 62 13.29 20.61 4.26
N PRO A 63 14.57 20.34 4.58
CA PRO A 63 15.36 21.16 5.50
C PRO A 63 15.61 22.57 4.95
#